data_AF-A0A832N1M0-F1
#
_entry.id   AF-A0A832N1M0-F1
#
_cell.length_a   1.000
_cell.length_b   1.000
_cell.length_c   1.000
_cell.angle_alpha   90.00
_cell.angle_beta   90.00
_cell.angle_gamma   90.00
#
_symmetry.space_group_name_H-M   'P 1'
#
loop_
_entity.id
_entity.type
_entity.pdbx_description
1 polymer ?
#
loop_
_entity_poly.entity_id
_entity_poly.type
_entity_poly.pdbx_seq_one_letter_code
_entity_poly.pdbx_strand_id
1 'polypeptide(L)'
;FGALAHGIGTSEVEHVLATQTLIQQKSKNMKVEITGKLRPGVTAKDVTLAVIGATGTAGGTGYVIEYCGQVIRDMSMEGRMTVCNMAIEGGARAGLIAPDETTFEYVKGRPHAPKGAEWEMALEWWKTLYSDDDAHFDKVLVLKGEDIAPVVTWGTSPEDVLPITASVPAPEDFEGGKVDAAARSLEYMGLTPGTKLTDIPINTVFIGSCTNGRIEDLRAVAEIVKGKKVADGVRALIVPGSGLVRAQAEEEGLGEIFTEAGFEWRLAGCSMCLAMNDDQLAPGERSASTSNRNFEGRQGKGGRTHLVSPAMAAAAAITGHLTDVREML
;
A
#
# COMPACT_ATOMS: atom_id res chain seq x y z
N PHE A 1 3.51 13.00 7.75
CA PHE A 1 4.23 13.53 8.93
C PHE A 1 5.01 14.81 8.64
N GLY A 2 5.19 15.24 7.37
CA GLY A 2 6.04 16.41 7.09
C GLY A 2 7.53 16.19 7.35
N ALA A 3 8.02 14.94 7.27
CA ALA A 3 9.40 14.59 7.55
C ALA A 3 10.02 13.84 6.36
N LEU A 4 11.25 14.22 5.99
CA LEU A 4 12.04 13.49 5.00
C LEU A 4 12.61 12.22 5.65
N ALA A 5 12.07 11.07 5.24
CA ALA A 5 12.50 9.77 5.70
C ALA A 5 12.72 8.83 4.51
N HIS A 6 13.85 8.13 4.50
CA HIS A 6 14.17 7.11 3.52
C HIS A 6 15.11 6.05 4.11
N GLY A 7 15.10 4.86 3.54
CA GLY A 7 16.04 3.80 3.89
C GLY A 7 17.48 4.18 3.52
N ILE A 8 18.43 3.65 4.29
CA ILE A 8 19.87 3.75 4.03
C ILE A 8 20.51 2.38 4.31
N GLY A 9 21.66 2.11 3.69
CA GLY A 9 22.39 0.86 3.87
C GLY A 9 23.07 0.73 5.24
N THR A 10 23.45 -0.48 5.64
CA THR A 10 24.08 -0.74 6.95
C THR A 10 25.31 0.13 7.21
N SER A 11 26.19 0.30 6.22
CA SER A 11 27.38 1.16 6.35
C SER A 11 27.03 2.65 6.50
N GLU A 12 25.93 3.11 5.88
CA GLU A 12 25.44 4.47 6.06
C GLU A 12 24.86 4.65 7.47
N VAL A 13 24.17 3.63 8.02
CA VAL A 13 23.68 3.65 9.41
C VAL A 13 24.85 3.79 10.39
N GLU A 14 25.92 3.00 10.22
CA GLU A 14 27.13 3.11 11.05
C GLU A 14 27.70 4.53 11.00
N HIS A 15 27.79 5.12 9.81
CA HIS A 15 28.28 6.49 9.63
C HIS A 15 27.39 7.53 10.30
N VAL A 16 26.06 7.41 10.17
CA VAL A 16 25.10 8.30 10.83
C VAL A 16 25.19 8.18 12.35
N LEU A 17 25.31 6.97 12.89
CA LEU A 17 25.47 6.78 14.33
C LEU A 17 26.78 7.41 14.85
N ALA A 18 27.87 7.30 14.09
CA ALA A 18 29.17 7.86 14.46
C ALA A 18 29.25 9.39 14.30
N THR A 19 28.59 9.97 13.30
CA THR A 19 28.81 11.36 12.89
C THR A 19 27.58 12.26 12.96
N GLN A 20 26.38 11.68 13.09
CA GLN A 20 25.10 12.38 12.93
C GLN A 20 24.92 13.07 11.56
N THR A 21 25.69 12.64 10.56
CA THR A 21 25.66 13.19 9.20
C THR A 21 25.67 12.10 8.15
N LEU A 22 25.24 12.43 6.93
CA LEU A 22 25.29 11.52 5.79
C LEU A 22 25.52 12.31 4.50
N ILE A 23 26.53 11.92 3.72
CA ILE A 23 26.81 12.55 2.42
C ILE A 23 25.76 12.06 1.42
N GLN A 24 25.00 13.00 0.85
CA GLN A 24 23.93 12.68 -0.09
C GLN A 24 23.89 13.66 -1.26
N GLN A 25 23.53 13.16 -2.44
CA GLN A 25 23.13 14.03 -3.55
C GLN A 25 21.69 14.48 -3.37
N LYS A 26 21.46 15.79 -3.53
CA LYS A 26 20.10 16.35 -3.47
C LYS A 26 19.26 15.74 -4.59
N SER A 27 18.14 15.14 -4.22
CA SER A 27 17.16 14.61 -5.17
C SER A 27 16.38 15.75 -5.84
N LYS A 28 15.88 15.48 -7.04
CA LYS A 28 14.94 16.36 -7.74
C LYS A 28 13.57 16.32 -7.08
N ASN A 29 12.74 17.33 -7.32
CA ASN A 29 11.40 17.42 -6.76
C ASN A 29 10.36 16.90 -7.76
N MET A 30 9.55 15.92 -7.35
CA MET A 30 8.41 15.46 -8.13
C MET A 30 7.11 15.77 -7.39
N LYS A 31 6.16 16.43 -8.06
CA LYS A 31 4.81 16.65 -7.54
C LYS A 31 3.87 15.56 -8.04
N VAL A 32 3.14 14.92 -7.12
CA VAL A 32 2.01 14.04 -7.42
C VAL A 32 0.76 14.65 -6.81
N GLU A 33 -0.07 15.26 -7.65
CA GLU A 33 -1.28 15.95 -7.23
C GLU A 33 -2.51 15.10 -7.53
N ILE A 34 -3.26 14.71 -6.48
CA ILE A 34 -4.52 13.97 -6.64
C ILE A 34 -5.69 14.89 -6.29
N THR A 35 -6.40 15.32 -7.33
CA THR A 35 -7.53 16.27 -7.26
C THR A 35 -8.86 15.55 -7.01
N GLY A 36 -9.93 16.30 -6.73
CA GLY A 36 -11.28 15.73 -6.62
C GLY A 36 -11.49 14.88 -5.37
N LYS A 37 -12.33 13.83 -5.48
CA LYS A 37 -12.69 12.92 -4.39
C LYS A 37 -12.66 11.47 -4.86
N LEU A 38 -12.27 10.57 -3.95
CA LEU A 38 -12.32 9.13 -4.21
C LEU A 38 -13.76 8.62 -4.27
N ARG A 39 -14.01 7.65 -5.14
CA ARG A 39 -15.30 6.93 -5.21
C ARG A 39 -15.38 5.86 -4.11
N PRO A 40 -16.59 5.39 -3.76
CA PRO A 40 -16.76 4.27 -2.84
C PRO A 40 -15.91 3.05 -3.25
N GLY A 41 -15.31 2.39 -2.26
CA GLY A 41 -14.43 1.23 -2.47
C GLY A 41 -12.99 1.55 -2.85
N VAL A 42 -12.64 2.84 -3.05
CA VAL A 42 -11.28 3.28 -3.38
C VAL A 42 -10.57 3.78 -2.12
N THR A 43 -9.35 3.31 -1.91
CA THR A 43 -8.55 3.57 -0.71
C THR A 43 -7.19 4.20 -1.05
N ALA A 44 -6.41 4.56 -0.04
CA ALA A 44 -5.03 5.03 -0.21
C ALA A 44 -4.14 4.01 -0.96
N LYS A 45 -4.40 2.71 -0.81
CA LYS A 45 -3.67 1.65 -1.52
C LYS A 45 -3.94 1.72 -3.02
N ASP A 46 -5.19 1.97 -3.41
CA ASP A 46 -5.57 2.12 -4.81
C ASP A 46 -4.96 3.38 -5.42
N VAL A 47 -4.92 4.48 -4.66
CA VAL A 47 -4.28 5.73 -5.08
C VAL A 47 -2.80 5.54 -5.38
N THR A 48 -2.04 4.95 -4.46
CA THR A 48 -0.59 4.78 -4.67
C THR A 48 -0.28 3.79 -5.78
N LEU A 49 -1.05 2.71 -5.91
CA LEU A 49 -0.92 1.78 -7.03
C LEU A 49 -1.27 2.46 -8.37
N ALA A 50 -2.30 3.30 -8.43
CA ALA A 50 -2.63 4.07 -9.64
C ALA A 50 -1.50 5.04 -10.03
N VAL A 51 -0.85 5.68 -9.05
CA VAL A 51 0.35 6.51 -9.29
C VAL A 51 1.48 5.65 -9.88
N ILE A 52 1.79 4.51 -9.28
CA ILE A 52 2.85 3.61 -9.76
C ILE A 52 2.54 3.06 -11.15
N GLY A 53 1.28 2.68 -11.43
CA GLY A 53 0.85 2.25 -12.76
C GLY A 53 1.02 3.35 -13.82
N ALA A 54 0.74 4.61 -13.47
CA ALA A 54 0.91 5.74 -14.37
C ALA A 54 2.38 6.12 -14.62
N THR A 55 3.27 5.92 -13.63
CA THR A 55 4.66 6.35 -13.73
C THR A 55 5.66 5.24 -14.03
N GLY A 56 5.27 3.99 -13.80
CA GLY A 56 6.17 2.85 -13.69
C GLY A 56 7.00 2.86 -12.39
N THR A 57 7.67 1.74 -12.12
CA THR A 57 8.58 1.51 -10.99
C THR A 57 9.87 2.32 -11.06
N ALA A 58 10.24 2.84 -12.23
CA ALA A 58 11.35 3.77 -12.38
C ALA A 58 10.90 5.24 -12.43
N GLY A 59 9.60 5.51 -12.27
CA GLY A 59 8.98 6.81 -12.50
C GLY A 59 9.46 7.93 -11.59
N GLY A 60 9.88 7.58 -10.36
CA GLY A 60 10.43 8.47 -9.34
C GLY A 60 11.96 8.40 -9.19
N THR A 61 12.68 7.65 -10.03
CA THR A 61 14.15 7.48 -9.90
C THR A 61 14.87 8.82 -9.88
N GLY A 62 15.58 9.11 -8.79
CA GLY A 62 16.32 10.38 -8.60
C GLY A 62 15.46 11.53 -8.04
N TYR A 63 14.20 11.27 -7.69
CA TYR A 63 13.27 12.26 -7.15
C TYR A 63 12.87 11.94 -5.70
N VAL A 64 12.46 12.98 -4.98
CA VAL A 64 11.56 12.88 -3.82
C VAL A 64 10.18 13.31 -4.30
N ILE A 65 9.16 12.51 -3.99
CA ILE A 65 7.78 12.82 -4.34
C ILE A 65 7.14 13.63 -3.22
N GLU A 66 6.51 14.74 -3.58
CA GLU A 66 5.51 15.41 -2.75
C GLU A 66 4.11 15.03 -3.24
N TYR A 67 3.34 14.37 -2.36
CA TYR A 67 1.95 14.06 -2.60
C TYR A 67 1.07 15.19 -2.06
N CYS A 68 0.21 15.73 -2.92
CA CYS A 68 -0.68 16.83 -2.58
C CYS A 68 -2.04 16.70 -3.29
N GLY A 69 -2.89 17.73 -3.16
CA GLY A 69 -4.24 17.74 -3.71
C GLY A 69 -5.32 17.36 -2.70
N GLN A 70 -6.58 17.47 -3.13
CA GLN A 70 -7.74 17.34 -2.24
C GLN A 70 -7.84 15.94 -1.64
N VAL A 71 -7.61 14.90 -2.44
CA VAL A 71 -7.66 13.51 -1.97
C VAL A 71 -6.64 13.26 -0.86
N ILE A 72 -5.41 13.78 -0.97
CA ILE A 72 -4.37 13.64 0.06
C ILE A 72 -4.75 14.37 1.35
N ARG A 73 -5.35 15.57 1.24
CA ARG A 73 -5.85 16.31 2.41
C ARG A 73 -6.98 15.57 3.12
N ASP A 74 -7.88 14.96 2.37
CA ASP A 74 -9.03 14.21 2.90
C ASP A 74 -8.63 12.86 3.52
N MET A 75 -7.41 12.36 3.25
CA MET A 75 -6.91 11.11 3.85
C MET A 75 -6.62 11.26 5.34
N SER A 76 -6.92 10.20 6.10
CA SER A 76 -6.39 9.98 7.44
C SER A 76 -4.86 9.92 7.42
N MET A 77 -4.24 10.05 8.60
CA MET A 77 -2.78 9.86 8.71
C MET A 77 -2.32 8.45 8.35
N GLU A 78 -3.15 7.43 8.57
CA GLU A 78 -2.84 6.04 8.23
C GLU A 78 -2.84 5.83 6.70
N GLY A 79 -3.81 6.38 5.98
CA GLY A 79 -3.84 6.37 4.51
C GLY A 79 -2.67 7.15 3.90
N ARG A 80 -2.30 8.30 4.49
CA ARG A 80 -1.09 9.04 4.09
C ARG A 80 0.19 8.22 4.27
N MET A 81 0.27 7.41 5.33
CA MET A 81 1.39 6.49 5.54
C MET A 81 1.42 5.39 4.47
N THR A 82 0.28 4.86 4.04
CA THR A 82 0.21 3.90 2.91
C THR A 82 0.78 4.52 1.64
N VAL A 83 0.38 5.75 1.29
CA VAL A 83 0.87 6.43 0.07
C VAL A 83 2.38 6.68 0.15
N CYS A 84 2.87 7.26 1.25
CA CYS A 84 4.29 7.53 1.44
C CYS A 84 5.14 6.25 1.50
N ASN A 85 4.62 5.17 2.09
CA ASN A 85 5.32 3.88 2.18
C ASN A 85 5.66 3.33 0.80
N MET A 86 4.73 3.47 -0.15
CA MET A 86 4.88 2.92 -1.50
C MET A 86 5.63 3.83 -2.50
N ALA A 87 6.15 4.98 -2.05
CA ALA A 87 6.92 5.86 -2.92
C ALA A 87 8.19 5.17 -3.48
N ILE A 88 8.81 4.29 -2.69
CA ILE A 88 10.00 3.54 -3.12
C ILE A 88 9.67 2.46 -4.16
N GLU A 89 8.47 1.89 -4.13
CA GLU A 89 7.98 0.98 -5.17
C GLU A 89 7.76 1.70 -6.52
N GLY A 90 7.49 3.01 -6.51
CA GLY A 90 7.52 3.87 -7.71
C GLY A 90 8.92 4.38 -8.09
N GLY A 91 9.97 3.93 -7.38
CA GLY A 91 11.37 4.29 -7.62
C GLY A 91 11.82 5.60 -6.98
N ALA A 92 10.94 6.29 -6.26
CA ALA A 92 11.30 7.52 -5.57
C ALA A 92 12.12 7.24 -4.31
N ARG A 93 13.02 8.18 -3.99
CA ARG A 93 13.84 8.08 -2.78
C ARG A 93 12.98 8.16 -1.51
N ALA A 94 11.99 9.03 -1.52
CA ALA A 94 11.06 9.26 -0.41
C ALA A 94 9.74 9.83 -0.93
N GLY A 95 8.69 9.69 -0.12
CA GLY A 95 7.40 10.34 -0.31
C GLY A 95 7.10 11.29 0.85
N LEU A 96 6.68 12.51 0.55
CA LEU A 96 6.37 13.58 1.48
C LEU A 96 4.91 14.01 1.34
N ILE A 97 4.31 14.36 2.47
CA ILE A 97 3.02 15.04 2.55
C ILE A 97 3.21 16.15 3.58
N ALA A 98 2.89 17.39 3.18
CA ALA A 98 2.91 18.55 4.06
C ALA A 98 2.05 18.27 5.31
N PRO A 99 2.55 18.58 6.52
CA PRO A 99 1.78 18.37 7.73
C PRO A 99 0.67 19.43 7.82
N ASP A 100 -0.49 19.00 8.29
CA ASP A 100 -1.69 19.81 8.48
C ASP A 100 -2.38 19.39 9.79
N GLU A 101 -3.60 19.89 10.03
CA GLU A 101 -4.36 19.59 11.24
C GLU A 101 -4.52 18.08 11.49
N THR A 102 -4.77 17.28 10.44
CA THR A 102 -4.85 15.81 10.55
C THR A 102 -3.54 15.23 11.07
N THR A 103 -2.40 15.79 10.64
CA THR A 103 -1.08 15.39 11.12
C THR A 103 -0.85 15.79 12.57
N PHE A 104 -1.20 17.02 12.93
CA PHE A 104 -1.01 17.56 14.27
C PHE A 104 -1.85 16.79 15.29
N GLU A 105 -3.14 16.61 15.03
CA GLU A 105 -4.03 15.87 15.93
C GLU A 105 -3.63 14.40 16.04
N TYR A 106 -3.10 13.79 14.97
CA TYR A 106 -2.57 12.43 15.06
C TYR A 106 -1.35 12.32 15.99
N VAL A 107 -0.44 13.31 15.98
CA VAL A 107 0.79 13.28 16.80
C VAL A 107 0.52 13.69 18.25
N LYS A 108 -0.44 14.57 18.48
CA LYS A 108 -0.77 15.15 19.78
C LYS A 108 -1.03 14.07 20.84
N GLY A 109 -0.35 14.20 21.99
CA GLY A 109 -0.52 13.29 23.12
C GLY A 109 0.09 11.89 22.94
N ARG A 110 0.66 11.55 21.77
CA ARG A 110 1.36 10.27 21.57
C ARG A 110 2.66 10.21 22.38
N PRO A 111 3.16 9.01 22.69
CA PRO A 111 4.48 8.84 23.29
C PRO A 111 5.55 9.59 22.48
N HIS A 112 6.44 10.28 23.19
CA HIS A 112 7.52 11.10 22.62
C HIS A 112 7.10 12.34 21.80
N ALA A 113 5.79 12.63 21.68
CA ALA A 113 5.36 13.93 21.17
C ALA A 113 5.74 15.05 22.18
N PRO A 114 6.10 16.25 21.69
CA PRO A 114 6.38 17.39 22.57
C PRO A 114 5.15 17.75 23.41
N LYS A 115 5.37 18.36 24.58
CA LYS A 115 4.30 18.67 25.55
C LYS A 115 4.37 20.11 26.03
N GLY A 116 3.23 20.67 26.43
CA GLY A 116 3.16 22.02 26.99
C GLY A 116 3.75 23.07 26.04
N ALA A 117 4.65 23.92 26.52
CA ALA A 117 5.26 24.96 25.69
C ALA A 117 6.06 24.41 24.49
N GLU A 118 6.68 23.24 24.61
CA GLU A 118 7.39 22.61 23.48
C GLU A 118 6.43 22.19 22.37
N TRP A 119 5.19 21.81 22.71
CA TRP A 119 4.17 21.48 21.72
C TRP A 119 3.80 22.70 20.90
N GLU A 120 3.55 23.84 21.54
CA GLU A 120 3.21 25.09 20.85
C GLU A 120 4.34 25.55 19.92
N MET A 121 5.58 25.50 20.39
CA MET A 121 6.75 25.84 19.57
C MET A 121 6.92 24.90 18.37
N ALA A 122 6.77 23.58 18.59
CA ALA A 122 6.86 22.59 17.53
C ALA A 122 5.73 22.77 16.50
N LEU A 123 4.51 23.04 16.96
CA LEU A 123 3.35 23.27 16.11
C LEU A 123 3.50 24.53 15.25
N GLU A 124 4.01 25.62 15.82
CA GLU A 124 4.32 26.85 15.07
C GLU A 124 5.31 26.57 13.94
N TRP A 125 6.38 25.83 14.23
CA TRP A 125 7.36 25.44 13.22
C TRP A 125 6.80 24.45 12.19
N TRP A 126 6.07 23.42 12.60
CA TRP A 126 5.52 22.43 11.67
C TRP A 126 4.53 23.06 10.68
N LYS A 127 3.80 24.10 11.08
CA LYS A 127 2.93 24.88 10.21
C LYS A 127 3.68 25.60 9.08
N THR A 128 5.00 25.71 9.14
CA THR A 128 5.82 26.26 8.05
C THR A 128 6.38 25.20 7.10
N LEU A 129 6.13 23.90 7.35
CA LEU A 129 6.71 22.79 6.58
C LEU A 129 5.87 22.41 5.35
N TYR A 130 5.62 23.37 4.47
CA TYR A 130 4.93 23.17 3.20
C TYR A 130 5.69 23.86 2.07
N SER A 131 5.42 23.45 0.84
CA SER A 131 6.05 24.05 -0.35
C SER A 131 5.47 25.43 -0.63
N ASP A 132 6.33 26.40 -0.96
CA ASP A 132 5.94 27.75 -1.38
C ASP A 132 5.06 27.70 -2.66
N ASP A 133 4.22 28.71 -2.86
CA ASP A 133 3.30 28.77 -4.02
C ASP A 133 4.02 28.76 -5.38
N ASP A 134 5.27 29.25 -5.43
CA ASP A 134 6.14 29.29 -6.61
C ASP A 134 7.22 28.19 -6.61
N ALA A 135 7.08 27.18 -5.74
CA ALA A 135 8.02 26.07 -5.64
C ALA A 135 8.19 25.34 -6.99
N HIS A 136 9.45 25.16 -7.40
CA HIS A 136 9.78 24.43 -8.62
C HIS A 136 9.74 22.92 -8.40
N PHE A 137 9.01 22.23 -9.29
CA PHE A 137 9.00 20.78 -9.40
C PHE A 137 9.56 20.36 -10.76
N ASP A 138 10.59 19.54 -10.74
CA ASP A 138 11.24 18.99 -11.93
C ASP A 138 10.30 18.07 -12.73
N LYS A 139 9.31 17.45 -12.06
CA LYS A 139 8.30 16.59 -12.67
C LYS A 139 6.96 16.75 -11.97
N VAL A 140 5.87 16.76 -12.73
CA VAL A 140 4.51 16.87 -12.20
C VAL A 140 3.62 15.78 -12.80
N LEU A 141 2.93 15.05 -11.92
CA LEU A 141 1.84 14.14 -12.27
C LEU A 141 0.56 14.67 -11.62
N VAL A 142 -0.52 14.77 -12.40
CA VAL A 142 -1.84 15.14 -11.90
C VAL A 142 -2.81 14.00 -12.19
N LEU A 143 -3.48 13.48 -11.16
CA LEU A 143 -4.54 12.50 -11.27
C LEU A 143 -5.84 13.07 -10.71
N LYS A 144 -6.97 12.61 -11.24
CA LYS A 144 -8.30 12.89 -10.70
C LYS A 144 -8.72 11.74 -9.81
N GLY A 145 -9.09 12.04 -8.56
CA GLY A 145 -9.53 11.04 -7.60
C GLY A 145 -10.75 10.26 -8.08
N GLU A 146 -11.64 10.92 -8.83
CA GLU A 146 -12.82 10.29 -9.41
C GLU A 146 -12.52 9.29 -10.54
N ASP A 147 -11.32 9.31 -11.12
CA ASP A 147 -10.90 8.38 -12.18
C ASP A 147 -10.18 7.15 -11.62
N ILE A 148 -9.79 7.18 -10.33
CA ILE A 148 -9.17 6.05 -9.65
C ILE A 148 -10.26 5.05 -9.27
N ALA A 149 -10.13 3.82 -9.74
CA ALA A 149 -10.98 2.68 -9.39
C ALA A 149 -10.29 1.80 -8.33
N PRO A 150 -10.99 0.84 -7.70
CA PRO A 150 -10.32 -0.25 -7.01
C PRO A 150 -9.41 -0.99 -8.00
N VAL A 151 -8.15 -1.21 -7.63
CA VAL A 151 -7.15 -1.78 -8.53
C VAL A 151 -6.53 -3.06 -7.98
N VAL A 152 -5.95 -3.85 -8.90
CA VAL A 152 -5.21 -5.06 -8.60
C VAL A 152 -4.01 -5.21 -9.52
N THR A 153 -2.88 -5.69 -9.00
CA THR A 153 -1.75 -6.05 -9.86
C THR A 153 -2.03 -7.38 -10.56
N TRP A 154 -1.86 -7.45 -11.87
CA TRP A 154 -1.99 -8.69 -12.65
C TRP A 154 -0.63 -9.37 -12.88
N GLY A 155 0.46 -8.61 -12.93
CA GLY A 155 1.81 -9.10 -13.20
C GLY A 155 2.66 -9.33 -11.95
N THR A 156 3.98 -9.21 -12.10
CA THR A 156 4.99 -9.46 -11.06
C THR A 156 5.65 -8.17 -10.55
N SER A 157 5.13 -7.02 -10.96
CA SER A 157 5.56 -5.70 -10.50
C SER A 157 4.37 -4.86 -10.01
N PRO A 158 4.56 -3.92 -9.06
CA PRO A 158 3.51 -2.98 -8.69
C PRO A 158 3.03 -2.07 -9.83
N GLU A 159 3.81 -1.90 -10.91
CA GLU A 159 3.37 -1.17 -12.11
C GLU A 159 2.42 -1.98 -13.00
N ASP A 160 2.39 -3.31 -12.85
CA ASP A 160 1.52 -4.20 -13.62
C ASP A 160 0.12 -4.20 -13.00
N VAL A 161 -0.54 -3.04 -12.98
CA VAL A 161 -1.78 -2.79 -12.25
C VAL A 161 -2.90 -2.34 -13.18
N LEU A 162 -4.11 -2.83 -12.91
CA LEU A 162 -5.32 -2.48 -13.65
C LEU A 162 -6.51 -2.28 -12.69
N PRO A 163 -7.54 -1.52 -13.11
CA PRO A 163 -8.84 -1.54 -12.44
C PRO A 163 -9.37 -2.97 -12.32
N ILE A 164 -9.98 -3.33 -11.19
CA ILE A 164 -10.54 -4.69 -10.98
C ILE A 164 -11.55 -5.10 -12.07
N THR A 165 -12.23 -4.14 -12.69
CA THR A 165 -13.20 -4.38 -13.77
C THR A 165 -12.54 -4.71 -15.13
N ALA A 166 -11.21 -4.66 -15.23
CA ALA A 166 -10.49 -4.93 -16.46
C ALA A 166 -10.29 -6.43 -16.70
N SER A 167 -9.65 -6.74 -17.83
CA SER A 167 -9.20 -8.09 -18.19
C SER A 167 -7.68 -8.15 -18.22
N VAL A 168 -7.13 -9.35 -18.02
CA VAL A 168 -5.70 -9.63 -18.15
C VAL A 168 -5.22 -9.18 -19.53
N PRO A 169 -4.18 -8.35 -19.63
CA PRO A 169 -3.69 -7.86 -20.92
C PRO A 169 -2.96 -8.96 -21.70
N ALA A 170 -2.84 -8.78 -23.00
CA ALA A 170 -2.02 -9.61 -23.86
C ALA A 170 -0.62 -8.99 -24.00
N PRO A 171 0.44 -9.79 -24.21
CA PRO A 171 1.78 -9.25 -24.48
C PRO A 171 1.81 -8.27 -25.65
N GLU A 172 0.94 -8.46 -26.65
CA GLU A 172 0.82 -7.62 -27.84
C GLU A 172 0.19 -6.23 -27.57
N ASP A 173 -0.38 -6.01 -26.38
CA ASP A 173 -0.88 -4.70 -25.94
C ASP A 173 0.26 -3.74 -25.52
N PHE A 174 1.51 -4.24 -25.46
CA PHE A 174 2.68 -3.50 -25.03
C PHE A 174 3.69 -3.29 -26.16
N GLU A 175 4.61 -2.34 -25.96
CA GLU A 175 5.65 -2.01 -26.93
C GLU A 175 7.07 -2.24 -26.36
N GLY A 176 8.00 -2.57 -27.25
CA GLY A 176 9.41 -2.75 -26.92
C GLY A 176 9.67 -3.85 -25.89
N GLY A 177 10.62 -3.63 -24.98
CA GLY A 177 11.00 -4.62 -23.96
C GLY A 177 9.89 -4.99 -22.97
N LYS A 178 8.76 -4.28 -22.96
CA LYS A 178 7.60 -4.63 -22.13
C LYS A 178 6.83 -5.84 -22.66
N VAL A 179 6.94 -6.16 -23.95
CA VAL A 179 6.28 -7.36 -24.54
C VAL A 179 6.81 -8.63 -23.87
N ASP A 180 8.13 -8.81 -23.86
CA ASP A 180 8.77 -9.98 -23.24
C ASP A 180 8.59 -9.98 -21.71
N ALA A 181 8.57 -8.80 -21.07
CA ALA A 181 8.30 -8.69 -19.65
C ALA A 181 6.87 -9.15 -19.32
N ALA A 182 5.87 -8.67 -20.04
CA ALA A 182 4.48 -9.06 -19.88
C ALA A 182 4.29 -10.56 -20.11
N ALA A 183 4.89 -11.13 -21.18
CA ALA A 183 4.83 -12.56 -21.44
C ALA A 183 5.36 -13.40 -20.27
N ARG A 184 6.53 -13.04 -19.71
CA ARG A 184 7.09 -13.72 -18.53
C ARG A 184 6.24 -13.56 -17.28
N SER A 185 5.72 -12.37 -17.03
CA SER A 185 4.83 -12.12 -15.89
C SER A 185 3.55 -12.94 -16.00
N LEU A 186 2.95 -13.07 -17.19
CA LEU A 186 1.77 -13.91 -17.42
C LEU A 186 2.07 -15.40 -17.21
N GLU A 187 3.21 -15.88 -17.70
CA GLU A 187 3.65 -17.27 -17.49
C GLU A 187 3.82 -17.56 -15.99
N TYR A 188 4.56 -16.71 -15.28
CA TYR A 188 4.77 -16.84 -13.85
C TYR A 188 3.45 -16.81 -13.07
N MET A 189 2.62 -15.80 -13.36
CA MET A 189 1.32 -15.61 -12.73
C MET A 189 0.29 -16.64 -13.17
N GLY A 190 0.58 -17.48 -14.19
CA GLY A 190 -0.35 -18.46 -14.75
C GLY A 190 -1.66 -17.82 -15.17
N LEU A 191 -1.59 -16.69 -15.89
CA LEU A 191 -2.74 -15.94 -16.37
C LEU A 191 -2.89 -16.05 -17.88
N THR A 192 -4.14 -16.15 -18.33
CA THR A 192 -4.48 -16.16 -19.75
C THR A 192 -4.99 -14.77 -20.16
N PRO A 193 -4.45 -14.15 -21.23
CA PRO A 193 -4.97 -12.88 -21.75
C PRO A 193 -6.48 -12.91 -22.00
N GLY A 194 -7.15 -11.79 -21.75
CA GLY A 194 -8.59 -11.65 -21.91
C GLY A 194 -9.44 -12.24 -20.77
N THR A 195 -8.85 -12.96 -19.82
CA THR A 195 -9.54 -13.39 -18.59
C THR A 195 -9.92 -12.15 -17.79
N LYS A 196 -11.18 -12.03 -17.35
CA LYS A 196 -11.55 -10.92 -16.45
C LYS A 196 -10.79 -11.06 -15.15
N LEU A 197 -10.32 -9.95 -14.59
CA LEU A 197 -9.59 -10.01 -13.33
C LEU A 197 -10.47 -10.59 -12.21
N THR A 198 -11.78 -10.32 -12.25
CA THR A 198 -12.76 -10.88 -11.32
C THR A 198 -12.93 -12.40 -11.41
N ASP A 199 -12.53 -13.03 -12.51
CA ASP A 199 -12.68 -14.48 -12.71
C ASP A 199 -11.46 -15.26 -12.19
N ILE A 200 -10.44 -14.56 -11.66
CA ILE A 200 -9.19 -15.17 -11.20
C ILE A 200 -9.39 -15.75 -9.79
N PRO A 201 -9.33 -17.08 -9.60
CA PRO A 201 -9.51 -17.72 -8.31
C PRO A 201 -8.29 -17.51 -7.42
N ILE A 202 -8.49 -17.35 -6.12
CA ILE A 202 -7.43 -17.22 -5.12
C ILE A 202 -7.37 -18.47 -4.22
N ASN A 203 -6.20 -18.72 -3.65
CA ASN A 203 -5.99 -19.78 -2.68
C ASN A 203 -5.70 -19.22 -1.28
N THR A 204 -5.01 -18.08 -1.25
CA THR A 204 -4.62 -17.42 0.00
C THR A 204 -5.02 -15.95 0.00
N VAL A 205 -5.38 -15.43 1.17
CA VAL A 205 -5.53 -14.00 1.42
C VAL A 205 -4.60 -13.59 2.54
N PHE A 206 -3.84 -12.52 2.29
CA PHE A 206 -3.00 -11.89 3.31
C PHE A 206 -3.38 -10.44 3.51
N ILE A 207 -3.84 -10.14 4.71
CA ILE A 207 -4.14 -8.78 5.18
C ILE A 207 -3.13 -8.44 6.28
N GLY A 208 -2.35 -7.40 6.07
CA GLY A 208 -1.28 -6.99 6.96
C GLY A 208 -0.10 -6.38 6.20
N SER A 209 1.03 -6.28 6.90
CA SER A 209 2.24 -5.50 6.57
C SER A 209 2.27 -4.08 7.16
N CYS A 210 3.45 -3.45 7.10
CA CYS A 210 3.62 -2.04 7.45
C CYS A 210 2.84 -1.07 6.55
N THR A 211 2.38 -1.54 5.39
CA THR A 211 1.62 -0.77 4.39
C THR A 211 0.16 -0.65 4.76
N ASN A 212 -0.47 -1.79 5.11
CA ASN A 212 -1.90 -1.94 5.33
C ASN A 212 -2.16 -3.03 6.39
N GLY A 213 -2.08 -2.63 7.65
CA GLY A 213 -2.26 -3.48 8.84
C GLY A 213 -2.55 -2.64 10.08
N ARG A 214 -3.01 -1.41 9.87
CA ARG A 214 -3.31 -0.43 10.91
C ARG A 214 -4.76 -0.57 11.34
N ILE A 215 -5.19 0.15 12.36
CA ILE A 215 -6.53 -0.05 12.91
C ILE A 215 -7.62 0.31 11.89
N GLU A 216 -7.42 1.34 11.06
CA GLU A 216 -8.41 1.68 10.02
C GLU A 216 -8.54 0.58 8.95
N ASP A 217 -7.43 -0.06 8.58
CA ASP A 217 -7.42 -1.16 7.62
C ASP A 217 -8.22 -2.35 8.17
N LEU A 218 -8.00 -2.69 9.46
CA LEU A 218 -8.67 -3.80 10.13
C LEU A 218 -10.18 -3.54 10.29
N ARG A 219 -10.58 -2.31 10.62
CA ARG A 219 -12.00 -1.92 10.67
C ARG A 219 -12.65 -2.05 9.29
N ALA A 220 -11.99 -1.58 8.23
CA ALA A 220 -12.51 -1.72 6.87
C ALA A 220 -12.70 -3.20 6.46
N VAL A 221 -11.79 -4.08 6.90
CA VAL A 221 -11.92 -5.53 6.70
C VAL A 221 -13.10 -6.10 7.49
N ALA A 222 -13.27 -5.68 8.74
CA ALA A 222 -14.36 -6.14 9.61
C ALA A 222 -15.74 -5.83 9.01
N GLU A 223 -15.93 -4.63 8.44
CA GLU A 223 -17.18 -4.24 7.78
C GLU A 223 -17.55 -5.18 6.62
N ILE A 224 -16.55 -5.69 5.88
CA ILE A 224 -16.79 -6.61 4.76
C ILE A 224 -17.11 -8.03 5.24
N VAL A 225 -16.40 -8.53 6.25
CA VAL A 225 -16.43 -9.96 6.62
C VAL A 225 -17.41 -10.30 7.72
N LYS A 226 -17.92 -9.32 8.47
CA LYS A 226 -18.85 -9.54 9.58
C LYS A 226 -20.09 -10.32 9.14
N GLY A 227 -20.37 -11.43 9.83
CA GLY A 227 -21.49 -12.32 9.52
C GLY A 227 -21.31 -13.18 8.27
N LYS A 228 -20.13 -13.16 7.63
CA LYS A 228 -19.78 -13.97 6.46
C LYS A 228 -18.71 -14.99 6.84
N LYS A 229 -18.35 -15.88 5.90
CA LYS A 229 -17.31 -16.89 6.08
C LYS A 229 -16.33 -16.85 4.91
N VAL A 230 -15.06 -17.09 5.19
CA VAL A 230 -14.02 -17.33 4.20
C VAL A 230 -14.46 -18.49 3.30
N ALA A 231 -14.24 -18.36 1.99
CA ALA A 231 -14.63 -19.35 1.00
C ALA A 231 -13.92 -20.69 1.23
N ASP A 232 -14.60 -21.78 0.89
CA ASP A 232 -14.07 -23.13 1.05
C ASP A 232 -12.74 -23.29 0.28
N GLY A 233 -11.72 -23.79 0.98
CA GLY A 233 -10.39 -24.01 0.41
C GLY A 233 -9.51 -22.76 0.33
N VAL A 234 -9.99 -21.59 0.77
CA VAL A 234 -9.16 -20.38 0.90
C VAL A 234 -8.52 -20.31 2.28
N ARG A 235 -7.21 -20.13 2.32
CA ARG A 235 -6.47 -19.81 3.55
C ARG A 235 -6.41 -18.29 3.71
N ALA A 236 -7.04 -17.73 4.74
CA ALA A 236 -7.03 -16.29 4.96
C ALA A 236 -6.33 -15.94 6.27
N LEU A 237 -5.33 -15.05 6.23
CA LEU A 237 -4.58 -14.61 7.40
C LEU A 237 -4.61 -13.09 7.56
N ILE A 238 -4.76 -12.65 8.82
CA ILE A 238 -4.67 -11.23 9.19
C ILE A 238 -3.53 -11.04 10.19
N VAL A 239 -2.63 -10.11 9.86
CA VAL A 239 -1.42 -9.80 10.61
C VAL A 239 -1.39 -8.30 10.94
N PRO A 240 -1.63 -7.91 12.20
CA PRO A 240 -1.57 -6.51 12.60
C PRO A 240 -0.18 -5.90 12.40
N GLY A 241 -0.13 -4.62 12.05
CA GLY A 241 1.12 -3.90 11.80
C GLY A 241 1.94 -3.61 13.06
N SER A 242 1.34 -3.74 14.26
CA SER A 242 2.05 -3.63 15.54
C SER A 242 1.28 -4.32 16.67
N GLY A 243 1.97 -4.59 17.79
CA GLY A 243 1.32 -5.10 19.01
C GLY A 243 0.27 -4.13 19.58
N LEU A 244 0.46 -2.82 19.43
CA LEU A 244 -0.51 -1.80 19.85
C LEU A 244 -1.78 -1.84 19.00
N VAL A 245 -1.65 -1.95 17.68
CA VAL A 245 -2.81 -2.11 16.78
C VAL A 245 -3.55 -3.41 17.08
N ARG A 246 -2.83 -4.50 17.34
CA ARG A 246 -3.45 -5.78 17.72
C ARG A 246 -4.26 -5.64 19.01
N ALA A 247 -3.66 -5.07 20.05
CA ALA A 247 -4.34 -4.86 21.34
C ALA A 247 -5.61 -3.99 21.17
N GLN A 248 -5.51 -2.92 20.40
CA GLN A 248 -6.66 -2.07 20.08
C GLN A 248 -7.74 -2.83 19.29
N ALA A 249 -7.36 -3.63 18.30
CA ALA A 249 -8.31 -4.44 17.53
C ALA A 249 -9.01 -5.51 18.39
N GLU A 250 -8.32 -6.05 19.40
CA GLU A 250 -8.90 -6.98 20.37
C GLU A 250 -9.86 -6.26 21.33
N GLU A 251 -9.51 -5.06 21.81
CA GLU A 251 -10.41 -4.21 22.61
C GLU A 251 -11.69 -3.82 21.86
N GLU A 252 -11.58 -3.58 20.54
CA GLU A 252 -12.71 -3.26 19.66
C GLU A 252 -13.50 -4.51 19.21
N GLY A 253 -13.10 -5.72 19.60
CA GLY A 253 -13.77 -6.97 19.22
C GLY A 253 -13.54 -7.39 17.77
N LEU A 254 -12.62 -6.75 17.04
CA LEU A 254 -12.35 -7.05 15.63
C LEU A 254 -11.74 -8.44 15.45
N GLY A 255 -10.87 -8.86 16.38
CA GLY A 255 -10.24 -10.18 16.36
C GLY A 255 -11.26 -11.33 16.39
N GLU A 256 -12.36 -11.15 17.13
CA GLU A 256 -13.47 -12.12 17.20
C GLU A 256 -14.20 -12.19 15.85
N ILE A 257 -14.52 -11.03 15.25
CA ILE A 257 -15.14 -10.96 13.91
C ILE A 257 -14.29 -11.71 12.87
N PHE A 258 -12.96 -11.53 12.90
CA PHE A 258 -12.06 -12.19 11.97
C PHE A 258 -12.01 -13.71 12.19
N THR A 259 -11.88 -14.14 13.44
CA THR A 259 -11.85 -15.57 13.79
C THR A 259 -13.17 -16.25 13.46
N GLU A 260 -14.30 -15.59 13.73
CA GLU A 260 -15.62 -16.06 13.35
C GLU A 260 -15.76 -16.17 11.83
N ALA A 261 -15.25 -15.22 11.06
CA ALA A 261 -15.25 -15.32 9.60
C ALA A 261 -14.34 -16.44 9.07
N GLY A 262 -13.44 -16.99 9.88
CA GLY A 262 -12.53 -18.08 9.51
C GLY A 262 -11.12 -17.62 9.14
N PHE A 263 -10.75 -16.37 9.47
CA PHE A 263 -9.39 -15.91 9.30
C PHE A 263 -8.47 -16.42 10.41
N GLU A 264 -7.23 -16.69 10.05
CA GLU A 264 -6.13 -16.87 11.00
C GLU A 264 -5.73 -15.51 11.58
N TRP A 265 -6.17 -15.22 12.82
CA TRP A 265 -5.76 -14.02 13.56
C TRP A 265 -4.34 -14.19 14.13
N ARG A 266 -3.34 -13.57 13.50
CA ARG A 266 -1.91 -13.76 13.82
C ARG A 266 -1.37 -12.69 14.79
N LEU A 267 -0.19 -12.98 15.35
CA LEU A 267 0.61 -11.99 16.06
C LEU A 267 1.14 -10.92 15.09
N ALA A 268 1.39 -9.72 15.60
CA ALA A 268 1.95 -8.64 14.80
C ALA A 268 3.38 -8.96 14.32
N GLY A 269 3.67 -8.67 13.04
CA GLY A 269 4.98 -8.89 12.44
C GLY A 269 4.98 -8.78 10.91
N CYS A 270 6.14 -9.00 10.28
CA CYS A 270 6.25 -8.96 8.82
C CYS A 270 5.53 -10.14 8.14
N SER A 271 5.56 -11.34 8.74
CA SER A 271 4.86 -12.54 8.24
C SER A 271 5.08 -12.74 6.72
N MET A 272 4.02 -13.05 5.97
CA MET A 272 4.04 -13.32 4.53
C MET A 272 4.45 -12.10 3.69
N CYS A 273 4.42 -10.87 4.21
CA CYS A 273 4.93 -9.69 3.48
C CYS A 273 6.40 -9.85 3.08
N LEU A 274 7.19 -10.56 3.89
CA LEU A 274 8.60 -10.88 3.64
C LEU A 274 8.86 -12.40 3.58
N ALA A 275 7.88 -13.23 3.98
CA ALA A 275 7.99 -14.69 3.99
C ALA A 275 9.21 -15.20 4.77
N MET A 276 9.51 -14.59 5.92
CA MET A 276 10.63 -15.01 6.79
C MET A 276 10.28 -16.13 7.77
N ASN A 277 8.99 -16.39 7.96
CA ASN A 277 8.46 -17.41 8.85
C ASN A 277 7.69 -18.46 8.02
N ASP A 278 6.94 -19.34 8.68
CA ASP A 278 6.14 -20.38 8.02
C ASP A 278 4.93 -19.81 7.23
N ASP A 279 4.67 -18.50 7.32
CA ASP A 279 3.67 -17.84 6.48
C ASP A 279 4.28 -17.59 5.09
N GLN A 280 4.20 -18.60 4.23
CA GLN A 280 4.66 -18.55 2.84
C GLN A 280 3.67 -19.23 1.90
N LEU A 281 3.70 -18.79 0.64
CA LEU A 281 2.98 -19.41 -0.46
C LEU A 281 3.73 -20.62 -0.99
N ALA A 282 2.99 -21.67 -1.30
CA ALA A 282 3.47 -22.81 -2.05
C ALA A 282 3.60 -22.49 -3.57
N PRO A 283 4.41 -23.24 -4.33
CA PRO A 283 4.49 -23.07 -5.78
C PRO A 283 3.11 -23.16 -6.46
N GLY A 284 2.77 -22.15 -7.26
CA GLY A 284 1.50 -22.05 -7.98
C GLY A 284 0.33 -21.51 -7.16
N GLU A 285 0.47 -21.41 -5.84
CA GLU A 285 -0.53 -20.84 -4.95
C GLU A 285 -0.72 -19.34 -5.21
N ARG A 286 -1.98 -18.91 -5.32
CA ARG A 286 -2.33 -17.52 -5.64
C ARG A 286 -2.86 -16.75 -4.43
N SER A 287 -2.28 -15.59 -4.18
CA SER A 287 -2.61 -14.70 -3.07
C SER A 287 -3.23 -13.39 -3.51
N ALA A 288 -4.31 -12.98 -2.84
CA ALA A 288 -4.72 -11.57 -2.76
C ALA A 288 -4.09 -10.96 -1.49
N SER A 289 -3.21 -9.97 -1.67
CA SER A 289 -2.27 -9.52 -0.65
C SER A 289 -2.29 -8.01 -0.46
N THR A 290 -2.33 -7.55 0.77
CA THR A 290 -2.21 -6.12 1.09
C THR A 290 -0.74 -5.67 1.26
N SER A 291 0.22 -6.53 0.91
CA SER A 291 1.66 -6.21 0.83
C SER A 291 1.92 -5.03 -0.13
N ASN A 292 3.12 -4.45 -0.07
CA ASN A 292 3.60 -3.47 -1.05
C ASN A 292 4.35 -4.08 -2.23
N ARG A 293 4.76 -5.37 -2.17
CA ARG A 293 5.61 -6.00 -3.18
C ARG A 293 5.10 -7.37 -3.60
N ASN A 294 5.13 -7.63 -4.91
CA ASN A 294 4.69 -8.88 -5.56
C ASN A 294 5.73 -9.47 -6.54
N PHE A 295 6.99 -9.05 -6.47
CA PHE A 295 8.03 -9.66 -7.30
C PHE A 295 8.18 -11.16 -7.02
N GLU A 296 8.66 -11.89 -8.02
CA GLU A 296 8.73 -13.35 -8.00
C GLU A 296 9.46 -13.87 -6.75
N GLY A 297 8.82 -14.79 -6.03
CA GLY A 297 9.39 -15.39 -4.82
C GLY A 297 9.22 -14.56 -3.53
N ARG A 298 8.67 -13.34 -3.61
CA ARG A 298 8.56 -12.43 -2.46
C ARG A 298 7.81 -13.02 -1.27
N GLN A 299 6.66 -13.64 -1.52
CA GLN A 299 5.79 -14.22 -0.49
C GLN A 299 5.98 -15.75 -0.38
N GLY A 300 7.01 -16.32 -1.00
CA GLY A 300 7.22 -17.76 -1.13
C GLY A 300 7.64 -18.14 -2.55
N LYS A 301 8.56 -19.11 -2.67
CA LYS A 301 9.13 -19.50 -3.97
C LYS A 301 8.05 -20.06 -4.90
N GLY A 302 7.82 -19.37 -6.02
CA GLY A 302 6.82 -19.76 -7.02
C GLY A 302 5.38 -19.41 -6.65
N GLY A 303 5.16 -18.66 -5.56
CA GLY A 303 3.85 -18.12 -5.20
C GLY A 303 3.46 -16.92 -6.06
N ARG A 304 2.17 -16.79 -6.37
CA ARG A 304 1.63 -15.76 -7.28
C ARG A 304 0.88 -14.71 -6.47
N THR A 305 1.35 -13.46 -6.48
CA THR A 305 0.82 -12.43 -5.57
C THR A 305 0.14 -11.30 -6.35
N HIS A 306 -1.09 -11.00 -5.98
CA HIS A 306 -1.85 -9.84 -6.44
C HIS A 306 -1.91 -8.80 -5.31
N LEU A 307 -1.39 -7.60 -5.55
CA LEU A 307 -1.51 -6.49 -4.60
C LEU A 307 -2.90 -5.86 -4.71
N VAL A 308 -3.59 -5.76 -3.59
CA VAL A 308 -4.93 -5.18 -3.47
C VAL A 308 -5.05 -4.34 -2.18
N SER A 309 -6.11 -3.56 -2.05
CA SER A 309 -6.48 -2.89 -0.80
C SER A 309 -7.04 -3.89 0.24
N PRO A 310 -7.08 -3.53 1.55
CA PRO A 310 -7.63 -4.41 2.59
C PRO A 310 -9.06 -4.85 2.34
N ALA A 311 -9.92 -3.93 1.91
CA ALA A 311 -11.32 -4.23 1.64
C ALA A 311 -11.48 -5.18 0.44
N MET A 312 -10.65 -5.02 -0.60
CA MET A 312 -10.57 -5.94 -1.74
C MET A 312 -10.03 -7.32 -1.37
N ALA A 313 -9.01 -7.39 -0.50
CA ALA A 313 -8.50 -8.65 0.03
C ALA A 313 -9.57 -9.38 0.86
N ALA A 314 -10.30 -8.64 1.69
CA ALA A 314 -11.43 -9.17 2.46
C ALA A 314 -12.54 -9.70 1.55
N ALA A 315 -12.90 -8.95 0.50
CA ALA A 315 -13.88 -9.39 -0.49
C ALA A 315 -13.44 -10.70 -1.16
N ALA A 316 -12.18 -10.77 -1.61
CA ALA A 316 -11.64 -11.97 -2.22
C ALA A 316 -11.63 -13.19 -1.27
N ALA A 317 -11.41 -12.97 0.02
CA ALA A 317 -11.46 -14.05 1.02
C ALA A 317 -12.85 -14.69 1.11
N ILE A 318 -13.91 -13.89 0.97
CA ILE A 318 -15.29 -14.35 1.08
C ILE A 318 -15.76 -15.03 -0.21
N THR A 319 -15.32 -14.56 -1.38
CA THR A 319 -15.79 -15.07 -2.67
C THR A 319 -14.89 -16.16 -3.28
N GLY A 320 -13.63 -16.25 -2.84
CA GLY A 320 -12.64 -17.19 -3.37
C GLY A 320 -12.01 -16.78 -4.70
N HIS A 321 -12.24 -15.55 -5.15
CA HIS A 321 -11.63 -14.99 -6.36
C HIS A 321 -11.39 -13.48 -6.18
N LEU A 322 -10.56 -12.87 -7.03
CA LEU A 322 -10.41 -11.41 -7.02
C LEU A 322 -11.79 -10.77 -7.23
N THR A 323 -12.17 -9.81 -6.39
CA THR A 323 -13.55 -9.31 -6.32
C THR A 323 -13.56 -7.81 -6.21
N ASP A 324 -14.45 -7.16 -6.95
CA ASP A 324 -14.70 -5.73 -6.81
C ASP A 324 -15.44 -5.46 -5.50
N VAL A 325 -14.75 -4.83 -4.55
CA VAL A 325 -15.31 -4.58 -3.21
C VAL A 325 -16.59 -3.76 -3.24
N ARG A 326 -16.84 -2.98 -4.31
CA ARG A 326 -18.05 -2.16 -4.45
C ARG A 326 -19.32 -2.99 -4.52
N GLU A 327 -19.24 -4.27 -4.83
CA GLU A 327 -20.36 -5.21 -4.81
C GLU A 327 -20.73 -5.66 -3.38
N MET A 328 -19.93 -5.29 -2.37
CA MET A 328 -20.04 -5.73 -0.98
C MET A 328 -20.16 -4.59 0.03
N LEU A 329 -20.24 -3.33 -0.44
CA LEU A 329 -20.37 -2.11 0.37
C LEU A 329 -21.82 -1.68 0.57
#